data_AF-A0AA96WYA1-F1
#
_entry.id   AF-A0AA96WYA1-F1
#
_cell.length_a   1.000
_cell.length_b   1.000
_cell.length_c   1.000
_cell.angle_alpha   90.00
_cell.angle_beta   90.00
_cell.angle_gamma   90.00
#
_symmetry.space_group_name_H-M   'P 1'
#
loop_
_entity.id
_entity.type
_entity.pdbx_description
1 polymer ?
#
loop_
_entity_poly.entity_id
_entity_poly.type
_entity_poly.pdbx_seq_one_letter_code
_entity_poly.pdbx_strand_id
1 'polypeptide(L)'
;MKGFLNGAVALLSCIAIFSMLQMSQARSPTLAQLRDGDYQICTQPPPKGWQQGEGVCFVFRKQNQQIEGYYGYPHSDAFVCLRGQLNLDRRIVGQGYLVSWEGSQWGTPEKKAFFWDEEQQLQLAQGRVVRHEQDGQSEAHWILFQQATLNFQSFYLYPKPEMTAPQQLCNWNFERSPNSSQF
;
A
#
# COMPACT_ATOMS: atom_id res chain seq x y z
N MET A 1 -48.67 -46.07 54.06
CA MET A 1 -49.39 -45.56 52.87
C MET A 1 -48.63 -44.37 52.31
N LYS A 2 -48.22 -44.47 51.04
CA LYS A 2 -47.97 -43.43 50.01
C LYS A 2 -47.21 -42.12 50.33
N GLY A 3 -46.18 -41.86 49.51
CA GLY A 3 -45.61 -40.55 49.17
C GLY A 3 -44.13 -40.70 48.74
N PHE A 4 -43.75 -40.93 47.48
CA PHE A 4 -43.56 -39.97 46.36
C PHE A 4 -42.67 -38.76 46.78
N LEU A 5 -41.68 -38.25 46.03
CA LEU A 5 -41.39 -38.25 44.60
C LEU A 5 -39.96 -37.68 44.39
N ASN A 6 -39.20 -38.30 43.49
CA ASN A 6 -38.19 -37.76 42.55
C ASN A 6 -37.08 -36.79 43.01
N GLY A 7 -35.85 -37.33 43.03
CA GLY A 7 -34.61 -36.56 42.94
C GLY A 7 -34.43 -35.92 41.56
N ALA A 8 -33.98 -34.67 41.58
CA ALA A 8 -33.69 -33.86 40.40
C ALA A 8 -32.55 -34.45 39.57
N VAL A 9 -32.80 -34.68 38.28
CA VAL A 9 -31.76 -34.94 37.29
C VAL A 9 -31.16 -33.59 36.90
N ALA A 10 -29.90 -33.36 37.26
CA ALA A 10 -29.14 -32.19 36.87
C ALA A 10 -28.85 -32.26 35.36
N LEU A 11 -29.39 -31.31 34.59
CA LEU A 11 -29.01 -31.05 33.21
C LEU A 11 -27.60 -30.44 33.18
N LEU A 12 -26.60 -31.28 32.94
CA LEU A 12 -25.25 -30.85 32.54
C LEU A 12 -25.34 -30.27 31.12
N SER A 13 -25.52 -28.95 31.01
CA SER A 13 -25.31 -28.26 29.74
C SER A 13 -23.81 -28.17 29.47
N CYS A 14 -23.30 -28.99 28.56
CA CYS A 14 -22.01 -28.78 27.93
C CYS A 14 -22.08 -27.50 27.09
N ILE A 15 -21.77 -26.35 27.69
CA ILE A 15 -21.50 -25.12 26.95
C ILE A 15 -20.15 -25.33 26.28
N ALA A 16 -20.18 -25.73 25.01
CA ALA A 16 -19.02 -25.69 24.15
C ALA A 16 -18.61 -24.22 24.00
N ILE A 17 -17.59 -23.82 24.76
CA ILE A 17 -16.92 -22.54 24.58
C ILE A 17 -16.17 -22.65 23.26
N PHE A 18 -16.84 -22.29 22.16
CA PHE A 18 -16.17 -21.93 20.92
C PHE A 18 -15.39 -20.65 21.19
N SER A 19 -14.17 -20.81 21.70
CA SER A 19 -13.17 -19.75 21.75
C SER A 19 -12.95 -19.28 20.32
N MET A 20 -13.61 -18.18 19.95
CA MET A 20 -13.23 -17.42 18.77
C MET A 20 -11.82 -16.89 19.04
N LEU A 21 -10.82 -17.64 18.59
CA LEU A 21 -9.47 -17.12 18.35
C LEU A 21 -9.58 -16.11 17.21
N GLN A 22 -10.10 -14.93 17.50
CA GLN A 22 -9.78 -13.75 16.71
C GLN A 22 -8.31 -13.48 17.01
N MET A 23 -7.41 -14.01 16.17
CA MET A 23 -6.08 -13.43 16.03
C MET A 23 -6.32 -12.00 15.56
N SER A 24 -6.36 -11.08 16.52
CA SER A 24 -6.27 -9.65 16.29
C SER A 24 -4.95 -9.43 15.58
N GLN A 25 -5.02 -9.31 14.25
CA GLN A 25 -3.87 -8.90 13.49
C GLN A 25 -3.47 -7.52 13.98
N ALA A 26 -2.30 -7.45 14.60
CA ALA A 26 -1.83 -6.21 15.19
C ALA A 26 -1.74 -5.14 14.10
N ARG A 27 -2.49 -4.05 14.29
CA ARG A 27 -2.35 -2.82 13.50
C ARG A 27 -0.86 -2.44 13.53
N SER A 28 -0.26 -2.20 12.36
CA SER A 28 1.20 -2.28 12.16
C SER A 28 2.03 -1.63 13.29
N PRO A 29 3.16 -2.25 13.69
CA PRO A 29 4.19 -1.52 14.43
C PRO A 29 4.57 -0.27 13.65
N THR A 30 4.90 0.82 14.35
CA THR A 30 5.33 2.06 13.68
C THR A 30 6.51 1.75 12.76
N LEU A 31 6.39 2.00 11.46
CA LEU A 31 7.41 1.67 10.45
C LEU A 31 8.81 2.20 10.82
N ALA A 32 8.87 3.28 11.62
CA ALA A 32 10.10 3.83 12.20
C ALA A 32 10.92 2.82 13.03
N GLN A 33 10.27 1.82 13.65
CA GLN A 33 10.90 0.79 14.47
C GLN A 33 11.38 -0.43 13.67
N LEU A 34 10.98 -0.52 12.40
CA LEU A 34 11.44 -1.61 11.53
C LEU A 34 12.92 -1.45 11.27
N ARG A 35 13.62 -2.58 11.16
CA ARG A 35 15.01 -2.62 10.68
C ARG A 35 15.04 -2.27 9.20
N ASP A 36 16.24 -2.18 8.64
CA ASP A 36 16.39 -2.09 7.20
C ASP A 36 15.99 -3.43 6.56
N GLY A 37 15.32 -3.37 5.41
CA GLY A 37 14.74 -4.55 4.78
C GLY A 37 13.61 -4.21 3.82
N ASP A 38 13.00 -5.26 3.28
CA ASP A 38 11.89 -5.18 2.33
C ASP A 38 10.59 -5.57 3.03
N TYR A 39 9.54 -4.77 2.82
CA TYR A 39 8.29 -4.84 3.55
C TYR A 39 7.10 -4.66 2.62
N GLN A 40 5.96 -5.23 3.04
CA GLN A 40 4.67 -4.96 2.43
C GLN A 40 3.68 -4.58 3.53
N ILE A 41 2.95 -3.50 3.29
CA ILE A 41 1.82 -3.09 4.12
C ILE A 41 0.60 -2.94 3.23
N CYS A 42 -0.59 -3.30 3.72
CA CYS A 42 -1.85 -3.07 3.00
C CYS A 42 -2.93 -2.56 3.94
N THR A 43 -3.97 -1.95 3.41
CA THR A 43 -5.10 -1.47 4.20
C THR A 43 -6.01 -2.59 4.72
N GLN A 44 -5.92 -3.78 4.14
CA GLN A 44 -6.57 -4.99 4.64
C GLN A 44 -5.56 -6.00 5.18
N PRO A 45 -5.96 -6.84 6.16
CA PRO A 45 -5.14 -7.93 6.69
C PRO A 45 -4.63 -8.90 5.61
N PRO A 46 -3.52 -9.65 5.81
CA PRO A 46 -3.09 -10.67 4.87
C PRO A 46 -4.22 -11.68 4.59
N PRO A 47 -4.52 -11.92 3.31
CA PRO A 47 -5.52 -12.89 2.92
C PRO A 47 -5.07 -14.30 3.31
N LYS A 48 -6.03 -15.19 3.57
CA LYS A 48 -5.74 -16.59 3.91
C LYS A 48 -5.45 -17.47 2.69
N GLY A 49 -5.61 -16.93 1.48
CA GLY A 49 -5.56 -17.65 0.21
C GLY A 49 -4.30 -17.36 -0.61
N TRP A 50 -4.43 -17.48 -1.94
CA TRP A 50 -3.34 -17.27 -2.91
C TRP A 50 -3.13 -15.78 -3.25
N GLN A 51 -3.99 -14.89 -2.78
CA GLN A 51 -3.91 -13.47 -3.06
C GLN A 51 -2.64 -12.86 -2.46
N GLN A 52 -2.00 -11.97 -3.21
CA GLN A 52 -0.72 -11.38 -2.82
C GLN A 52 -0.88 -10.09 -1.99
N GLY A 53 -2.11 -9.66 -1.74
CA GLY A 53 -2.48 -8.46 -1.00
C GLY A 53 -3.99 -8.26 -1.03
N GLU A 54 -4.49 -7.37 -0.18
CA GLU A 54 -5.91 -7.00 -0.13
C GLU A 54 -6.04 -5.51 0.25
N GLY A 55 -7.00 -4.80 -0.37
CA GLY A 55 -7.07 -3.33 -0.31
C GLY A 55 -5.97 -2.68 -1.15
N VAL A 56 -5.57 -1.46 -0.82
CA VAL A 56 -4.39 -0.81 -1.41
C VAL A 56 -3.13 -1.15 -0.61
N CYS A 57 -2.04 -1.42 -1.32
CA CYS A 57 -0.80 -1.92 -0.74
C CYS A 57 0.40 -1.02 -1.07
N PHE A 58 1.38 -1.03 -0.19
CA PHE A 58 2.69 -0.43 -0.38
C PHE A 58 3.76 -1.50 -0.16
N VAL A 59 4.55 -1.79 -1.20
CA VAL A 59 5.73 -2.65 -1.10
C VAL A 59 6.97 -1.79 -1.23
N PHE A 60 7.85 -1.87 -0.25
CA PHE A 60 8.96 -0.94 -0.13
C PHE A 60 10.19 -1.52 0.52
N ARG A 61 11.33 -0.94 0.17
CA ARG A 61 12.59 -1.10 0.85
C ARG A 61 12.81 0.05 1.83
N LYS A 62 13.17 -0.28 3.07
CA LYS A 62 13.58 0.68 4.10
C LYS A 62 15.09 0.65 4.27
N GLN A 63 15.71 1.83 4.25
CA GLN A 63 17.13 2.04 4.57
C GLN A 63 17.24 3.25 5.50
N ASN A 64 17.49 3.03 6.78
CA ASN A 64 17.34 4.04 7.83
C ASN A 64 15.93 4.64 7.84
N GLN A 65 15.81 5.96 7.61
CA GLN A 65 14.52 6.65 7.49
C GLN A 65 14.04 6.78 6.04
N GLN A 66 14.88 6.40 5.08
CA GLN A 66 14.55 6.43 3.67
C GLN A 66 13.70 5.22 3.31
N ILE A 67 12.69 5.47 2.50
CA ILE A 67 11.77 4.47 1.98
C ILE A 67 11.66 4.68 0.48
N GLU A 68 11.74 3.59 -0.27
CA GLU A 68 11.48 3.56 -1.70
C GLU A 68 10.70 2.31 -2.08
N GLY A 69 9.68 2.45 -2.91
CA GLY A 69 8.81 1.34 -3.25
C GLY A 69 7.70 1.73 -4.23
N TYR A 70 6.75 0.81 -4.41
CA TYR A 70 5.56 1.04 -5.22
C TYR A 70 4.29 0.84 -4.39
N TYR A 71 3.31 1.66 -4.71
CA TYR A 71 2.01 1.75 -4.08
C TYR A 71 0.93 1.47 -5.11
N GLY A 72 -0.07 0.66 -4.79
CA GLY A 72 -1.20 0.40 -5.67
C GLY A 72 -2.03 -0.80 -5.23
N TYR A 73 -3.04 -1.12 -6.04
CA TYR A 73 -3.93 -2.24 -5.76
C TYR A 73 -3.29 -3.57 -6.22
N PRO A 74 -3.45 -4.66 -5.47
CA PRO A 74 -3.11 -5.99 -5.93
C PRO A 74 -3.79 -6.27 -7.28
N HIS A 75 -3.03 -6.81 -8.23
CA HIS A 75 -3.51 -7.17 -9.57
C HIS A 75 -4.00 -5.99 -10.44
N SER A 76 -3.69 -4.74 -10.09
CA SER A 76 -3.84 -3.59 -11.00
C SER A 76 -2.60 -3.42 -11.87
N ASP A 77 -2.73 -2.60 -12.91
CA ASP A 77 -1.62 -2.09 -13.71
C ASP A 77 -1.22 -0.66 -13.30
N ALA A 78 -2.10 0.07 -12.61
CA ALA A 78 -1.83 1.39 -12.08
C ALA A 78 -1.07 1.33 -10.73
N PHE A 79 0.17 1.83 -10.72
CA PHE A 79 1.00 1.95 -9.54
C PHE A 79 1.66 3.32 -9.45
N VAL A 80 1.92 3.77 -8.22
CA VAL A 80 2.73 4.96 -7.93
C VAL A 80 4.00 4.53 -7.22
N CYS A 81 5.15 4.85 -7.80
CA CYS A 81 6.42 4.74 -7.11
C CYS A 81 6.57 5.88 -6.13
N LEU A 82 6.93 5.55 -4.90
CA LEU A 82 7.13 6.50 -3.82
C LEU A 82 8.58 6.43 -3.38
N ARG A 83 9.19 7.59 -3.18
CA ARG A 83 10.42 7.73 -2.42
C ARG A 83 10.28 8.84 -1.41
N GLY A 84 10.76 8.64 -0.20
CA GLY A 84 10.60 9.65 0.84
C GLY A 84 11.10 9.18 2.20
N GLN A 85 10.73 9.95 3.21
CA GLN A 85 11.13 9.71 4.59
C GLN A 85 9.94 9.42 5.48
N LEU A 86 10.15 8.54 6.45
CA LEU A 86 9.22 8.33 7.56
C LEU A 86 9.18 9.58 8.45
N ASN A 87 7.99 10.11 8.66
CA ASN A 87 7.72 11.12 9.68
C ASN A 87 7.18 10.45 10.97
N LEU A 88 7.15 11.22 12.07
CA LEU A 88 6.71 10.74 13.39
C LEU A 88 5.20 10.40 13.46
N ASP A 89 4.39 10.94 12.56
CA ASP A 89 2.92 10.83 12.53
C ASP A 89 2.40 9.68 11.66
N ARG A 90 3.20 8.64 11.46
CA ARG A 90 2.86 7.51 10.57
C ARG A 90 2.57 7.95 9.13
N ARG A 91 3.38 8.88 8.63
CA ARG A 91 3.35 9.30 7.23
C ARG A 91 4.69 9.07 6.56
N ILE A 92 4.65 8.79 5.27
CA ILE A 92 5.80 8.92 4.39
C ILE A 92 5.60 10.21 3.62
N VAL A 93 6.60 11.08 3.65
CA VAL A 93 6.59 12.35 2.92
C VAL A 93 7.75 12.35 1.95
N GLY A 94 7.48 12.66 0.68
CA GLY A 94 8.50 12.70 -0.35
C GLY A 94 7.92 12.97 -1.72
N GLN A 95 8.28 12.16 -2.70
CA GLN A 95 7.91 12.31 -4.10
C GLN A 95 7.20 11.06 -4.63
N GLY A 96 6.35 11.29 -5.63
CA GLY A 96 5.61 10.24 -6.33
C GLY A 96 5.99 10.22 -7.80
N TYR A 97 6.04 9.05 -8.41
CA TYR A 97 6.37 8.87 -9.82
C TYR A 97 5.50 7.78 -10.41
N LEU A 98 4.93 8.02 -11.58
CA LEU A 98 4.21 6.98 -12.30
C LEU A 98 4.35 7.12 -13.81
N VAL A 99 3.97 6.07 -14.52
CA VAL A 99 3.89 6.04 -15.98
C VAL A 99 2.42 6.05 -16.38
N SER A 100 2.05 6.88 -17.33
CA SER A 100 0.77 6.89 -18.01
C SER A 100 0.98 6.33 -19.41
N TRP A 101 0.19 5.35 -19.83
CA TRP A 101 0.25 4.73 -21.18
C TRP A 101 -1.16 4.45 -21.69
N GLU A 102 -1.30 4.03 -22.95
CA GLU A 102 -2.61 3.83 -23.60
C GLU A 102 -3.60 2.92 -22.81
N GLY A 103 -3.10 1.95 -22.05
CA GLY A 103 -3.90 1.07 -21.17
C GLY A 103 -4.13 1.61 -19.76
N SER A 104 -3.36 2.60 -19.31
CA SER A 104 -3.45 3.26 -18.01
C SER A 104 -3.27 4.76 -18.19
N GLN A 105 -4.18 5.35 -18.97
CA GLN A 105 -4.10 6.75 -19.34
C GLN A 105 -4.38 7.63 -18.14
N TRP A 106 -3.50 8.60 -17.93
CA TRP A 106 -3.71 9.64 -16.95
C TRP A 106 -3.86 10.99 -17.64
N GLY A 107 -4.77 11.79 -17.10
CA GLY A 107 -5.03 13.13 -17.62
C GLY A 107 -3.86 14.09 -17.42
N THR A 108 -4.12 15.37 -17.65
CA THR A 108 -3.11 16.41 -17.39
C THR A 108 -2.68 16.35 -15.92
N PRO A 109 -1.37 16.26 -15.61
CA PRO A 109 -0.90 16.17 -14.24
C PRO A 109 -1.44 17.33 -13.40
N GLU A 110 -2.12 17.01 -12.30
CA GLU A 110 -2.69 18.04 -11.46
C GLU A 110 -1.61 18.80 -10.68
N LYS A 111 -1.68 20.13 -10.72
CA LYS A 111 -0.84 20.99 -9.87
C LYS A 111 -1.33 21.05 -8.43
N LYS A 112 -2.65 20.89 -8.23
CA LYS A 112 -3.28 20.88 -6.91
C LYS A 112 -3.13 19.50 -6.26
N ALA A 113 -3.35 19.45 -4.95
CA ALA A 113 -3.32 18.19 -4.22
C ALA A 113 -4.62 17.40 -4.44
N PHE A 114 -4.48 16.10 -4.70
CA PHE A 114 -5.59 15.15 -4.85
C PHE A 114 -5.21 13.80 -4.23
N PHE A 115 -6.22 12.99 -3.91
CA PHE A 115 -6.01 11.60 -3.47
C PHE A 115 -5.93 10.68 -4.69
N TRP A 116 -4.88 9.88 -4.75
CA TRP A 116 -4.67 8.94 -5.86
C TRP A 116 -5.55 7.69 -5.74
N ASP A 117 -5.75 7.19 -4.52
CA ASP A 117 -6.59 6.03 -4.23
C ASP A 117 -7.97 6.43 -3.65
N GLU A 118 -8.95 5.54 -3.83
CA GLU A 118 -10.30 5.69 -3.29
C GLU A 118 -10.33 5.67 -1.76
N GLU A 119 -9.33 5.02 -1.15
CA GLU A 119 -9.18 4.88 0.30
C GLU A 119 -8.55 6.13 0.95
N GLN A 120 -8.19 7.13 0.16
CA GLN A 120 -7.62 8.42 0.54
C GLN A 120 -6.35 8.32 1.40
N GLN A 121 -5.49 7.33 1.12
CA GLN A 121 -4.24 7.14 1.87
C GLN A 121 -3.06 7.86 1.22
N LEU A 122 -2.99 7.92 -0.11
CA LEU A 122 -1.93 8.60 -0.86
C LEU A 122 -2.44 9.92 -1.45
N GLN A 123 -1.87 11.02 -0.98
CA GLN A 123 -2.05 12.34 -1.59
C GLN A 123 -0.86 12.68 -2.49
N LEU A 124 -1.15 13.15 -3.70
CA LEU A 124 -0.17 13.61 -4.67
C LEU A 124 -0.43 15.09 -5.01
N ALA A 125 0.63 15.85 -5.27
CA ALA A 125 0.52 17.23 -5.73
C ALA A 125 1.73 17.66 -6.56
N GLN A 126 1.57 18.77 -7.28
CA GLN A 126 2.64 19.38 -8.09
C GLN A 126 3.20 18.41 -9.14
N GLY A 127 2.29 17.78 -9.90
CA GLY A 127 2.61 16.88 -10.99
C GLY A 127 3.21 17.62 -12.19
N ARG A 128 4.22 17.01 -12.81
CA ARG A 128 4.77 17.44 -14.10
C ARG A 128 5.25 16.23 -14.91
N VAL A 129 5.11 16.29 -16.24
CA VAL A 129 5.71 15.31 -17.14
C VAL A 129 7.23 15.50 -17.13
N VAL A 130 7.99 14.42 -16.96
CA VAL A 130 9.46 14.42 -16.91
C VAL A 130 10.12 13.58 -18.00
N ARG A 131 9.35 12.69 -18.63
CA ARG A 131 9.76 11.93 -19.83
C ARG A 131 8.51 11.68 -20.66
N HIS A 132 8.68 11.70 -21.96
CA HIS A 132 7.67 11.36 -22.94
C HIS A 132 8.34 10.43 -23.95
N GLU A 133 7.72 9.29 -24.22
CA GLU A 133 8.13 8.38 -25.28
C GLU A 133 6.95 8.08 -26.19
N GLN A 134 7.22 8.10 -27.48
CA GLN A 134 6.26 7.76 -28.51
C GLN A 134 6.92 6.76 -29.45
N ASP A 135 6.31 5.59 -29.60
CA ASP A 135 6.69 4.60 -30.60
C ASP A 135 5.46 4.21 -31.42
N GLY A 136 5.36 4.79 -32.62
CA GLY A 136 4.40 4.47 -33.68
C GLY A 136 2.92 4.52 -33.28
N GLN A 137 2.50 3.55 -32.47
CA GLN A 137 1.13 3.35 -31.98
C GLN A 137 0.97 3.59 -30.48
N SER A 138 2.04 3.81 -29.72
CA SER A 138 1.98 3.96 -28.27
C SER A 138 2.65 5.25 -27.79
N GLU A 139 2.03 5.89 -26.81
CA GLU A 139 2.55 7.05 -26.11
C GLU A 139 2.63 6.72 -24.61
N ALA A 140 3.75 7.08 -24.00
CA ALA A 140 3.97 6.94 -22.57
C ALA A 140 4.50 8.25 -21.98
N HIS A 141 3.87 8.69 -20.89
CA HIS A 141 4.31 9.85 -20.12
C HIS A 141 4.72 9.41 -18.73
N TRP A 142 5.90 9.83 -18.31
CA TRP A 142 6.33 9.68 -16.93
C TRP A 142 6.06 10.97 -16.20
N ILE A 143 5.34 10.87 -15.09
CA ILE A 143 4.84 12.01 -14.34
C ILE A 143 5.47 11.96 -12.95
N LEU A 144 6.14 13.05 -12.58
CA LEU A 144 6.72 13.26 -11.26
C LEU A 144 5.86 14.22 -10.46
N PHE A 145 5.47 13.80 -9.26
CA PHE A 145 4.89 14.63 -8.23
C PHE A 145 5.98 15.05 -7.27
N GLN A 146 6.19 16.37 -7.16
CA GLN A 146 7.14 16.91 -6.19
C GLN A 146 6.69 16.66 -4.75
N GLN A 147 5.41 16.40 -4.53
CA GLN A 147 4.85 16.11 -3.21
C GLN A 147 4.01 14.84 -3.26
N ALA A 148 4.40 13.88 -2.43
CA ALA A 148 3.64 12.70 -2.10
C ALA A 148 3.58 12.55 -0.58
N THR A 149 2.37 12.33 -0.06
CA THR A 149 2.14 12.02 1.35
C THR A 149 1.32 10.75 1.46
N LEU A 150 1.91 9.68 1.97
CA LEU A 150 1.23 8.43 2.26
C LEU A 150 0.94 8.34 3.76
N ASN A 151 -0.34 8.29 4.13
CA ASN A 151 -0.79 7.97 5.47
C ASN A 151 -0.92 6.46 5.61
N PHE A 152 -0.17 5.84 6.53
CA PHE A 152 -0.21 4.39 6.73
C PHE A 152 -0.81 3.97 8.09
N GLN A 153 -1.59 4.85 8.73
CA GLN A 153 -2.15 4.60 10.05
C GLN A 153 -3.13 3.41 10.12
N SER A 154 -3.85 3.13 9.02
CA SER A 154 -4.80 2.02 8.87
C SER A 154 -4.15 0.71 8.40
N PHE A 155 -2.86 0.70 8.09
CA PHE A 155 -2.26 -0.43 7.37
C PHE A 155 -1.85 -1.58 8.31
N TYR A 156 -1.95 -2.79 7.77
CA TYR A 156 -1.45 -4.04 8.33
C TYR A 156 -0.11 -4.41 7.72
N LEU A 157 0.84 -4.85 8.55
CA LEU A 157 2.14 -5.31 8.12
C LEU A 157 2.04 -6.78 7.71
N TYR A 158 2.46 -7.07 6.48
CA TYR A 158 2.48 -8.43 5.97
C TYR A 158 3.78 -9.13 6.43
N PRO A 159 3.75 -10.45 6.69
CA PRO A 159 4.93 -11.18 7.18
C PRO A 159 6.12 -11.12 6.21
N LYS A 160 5.85 -11.00 4.91
CA LYS A 160 6.84 -10.80 3.84
C LYS A 160 6.17 -10.09 2.66
N PRO A 161 6.95 -9.44 1.78
CA PRO A 161 6.44 -8.96 0.50
C PRO A 161 5.98 -10.12 -0.39
N GLU A 162 4.78 -10.00 -0.95
CA GLU A 162 4.15 -10.99 -1.85
C GLU A 162 3.77 -10.37 -3.20
N MET A 163 3.36 -9.09 -3.19
CA MET A 163 3.15 -8.35 -4.43
C MET A 163 4.49 -8.15 -5.15
N THR A 164 4.45 -8.18 -6.48
CA THR A 164 5.59 -7.85 -7.33
C THR A 164 5.19 -6.73 -8.28
N ALA A 165 5.97 -5.65 -8.35
CA ALA A 165 5.75 -4.62 -9.36
C ALA A 165 6.42 -4.99 -10.68
N PRO A 166 5.90 -4.45 -11.80
CA PRO A 166 6.65 -4.37 -13.04
C PRO A 166 8.00 -3.66 -12.80
N GLN A 167 9.10 -4.30 -13.17
CA GLN A 167 10.48 -3.84 -12.90
C GLN A 167 10.80 -2.41 -13.40
N GLN A 168 9.98 -1.88 -14.31
CA GLN A 168 10.23 -0.61 -14.98
C GLN A 168 9.64 0.61 -14.25
N LEU A 169 8.70 0.42 -13.32
CA LEU A 169 7.90 1.52 -12.76
C LEU A 169 8.72 2.44 -11.84
N CYS A 170 9.64 1.90 -11.03
CA CYS A 170 10.35 2.67 -10.00
C CYS A 170 11.82 2.98 -10.34
N ASN A 171 12.13 3.08 -11.62
CA ASN A 171 13.45 3.54 -12.05
C ASN A 171 13.53 5.07 -12.03
N TRP A 172 14.09 5.63 -10.95
CA TRP A 172 14.27 7.08 -10.76
C TRP A 172 15.36 7.72 -11.63
N ASN A 173 15.99 6.97 -12.54
CA ASN A 173 17.14 7.44 -13.31
C ASN A 173 16.83 8.50 -14.39
N PHE A 174 15.57 8.90 -14.57
CA PHE A 174 15.21 10.05 -15.42
C PHE A 174 15.84 11.36 -14.93
N GLU A 175 16.19 11.47 -13.64
CA GLU A 175 16.88 12.64 -13.08
C GLU A 175 18.32 12.80 -13.61
N ARG A 176 18.89 11.74 -14.18
CA ARG A 176 20.25 11.75 -14.72
C ARG A 176 20.31 12.12 -16.21
N SER A 177 19.18 12.48 -16.82
CA SER A 177 19.18 12.95 -18.21
C SER A 177 19.71 14.40 -18.28
N PRO A 178 20.81 14.67 -19.03
CA PRO A 178 21.44 16.00 -19.08
C PRO A 178 20.58 17.10 -19.72
N ASN A 179 19.39 16.77 -20.24
CA ASN A 179 18.55 17.69 -21.03
C ASN A 179 17.37 18.29 -20.25
N SER A 180 17.39 18.31 -18.91
CA SER A 180 16.35 18.98 -18.11
C SER A 180 16.44 20.51 -18.08
N SER A 181 17.32 21.09 -18.91
CA SER A 181 17.36 22.53 -19.19
C SER A 181 16.67 22.77 -20.52
N GLN A 182 15.66 23.65 -20.51
CA GLN A 182 14.80 24.07 -21.63
C GLN A 182 13.58 23.17 -21.82
N PHE A 183 12.47 23.53 -21.15
CA PHE A 183 11.24 24.06 -21.77
C PHE A 183 10.40 24.78 -20.71
#